data_AF-A0A1M6XFX4-F1
#
_entry.id   AF-A0A1M6XFX4-F1
#
_cell.length_a   1.000
_cell.length_b   1.000
_cell.length_c   1.000
_cell.angle_alpha   90.00
_cell.angle_beta   90.00
_cell.angle_gamma   90.00
#
_symmetry.space_group_name_H-M   'P 1'
#
loop_
_entity.id
_entity.type
_entity.pdbx_description
1 polymer ?
#
loop_
_entity_poly.entity_id
_entity_poly.type
_entity_poly.pdbx_seq_one_letter_code
_entity_poly.pdbx_strand_id
1 'polypeptide(L)'
;MATSILQIRVDDKLKDEVSDLFESLGMDIPTAVRIFFRRAVIERGLPFKVSEHPTMSESSGLMSALRALNEDALKNGSAGMSEEEIEAEIKAARAERKKRVLRSR
;
A
#
# COMPACT_ATOMS: atom_id res chain seq x y z
N MET A 1 -2.86 4.87 -35.70
CA MET A 1 -2.13 5.27 -34.48
C MET A 1 -0.65 5.11 -34.75
N ALA A 2 0.20 6.04 -34.29
CA ALA A 2 1.65 5.90 -34.46
C ALA A 2 2.16 4.79 -33.54
N THR A 3 2.94 3.86 -34.09
CA THR A 3 3.57 2.77 -33.34
C THR A 3 5.04 3.14 -33.15
N SER A 4 5.53 3.07 -31.90
CA SER A 4 6.94 3.31 -31.58
C SER A 4 7.64 1.99 -31.22
N ILE A 5 8.90 1.85 -31.63
CA ILE A 5 9.72 0.67 -31.33
C ILE A 5 10.46 0.91 -30.01
N LEU A 6 10.42 -0.08 -29.12
CA LEU A 6 11.20 -0.10 -27.88
C LEU A 6 12.24 -1.21 -27.97
N GLN A 7 13.53 -0.85 -27.87
CA GLN A 7 14.64 -1.80 -27.84
C GLN A 7 15.12 -1.98 -26.40
N ILE A 8 15.13 -3.21 -25.90
CA ILE A 8 15.53 -3.55 -24.53
C ILE A 8 16.66 -4.57 -24.60
N ARG A 9 17.76 -4.35 -23.87
CA ARG A 9 18.81 -5.35 -23.68
C ARG A 9 18.47 -6.17 -22.45
N VAL A 10 18.51 -7.49 -22.60
CA VAL A 10 18.21 -8.46 -21.54
C VAL A 10 19.27 -9.55 -21.62
N ASP A 11 19.64 -10.13 -20.48
CA ASP A 11 20.49 -11.32 -20.44
C ASP A 11 19.77 -12.51 -21.09
N ASP A 12 20.50 -13.34 -21.82
CA ASP A 12 19.91 -14.46 -22.56
C ASP A 12 19.19 -15.45 -21.63
N LYS A 13 19.72 -15.72 -20.43
CA LYS A 13 19.07 -16.63 -19.49
C LYS A 13 17.75 -16.07 -19.00
N LEU A 14 17.73 -14.78 -18.66
CA LEU A 14 16.50 -14.11 -18.22
C LEU A 14 15.46 -14.07 -19.35
N LYS A 15 15.89 -13.87 -20.59
CA LYS A 15 15.00 -13.91 -21.75
C LYS A 15 14.35 -15.28 -21.91
N ASP A 16 15.13 -16.36 -21.79
CA ASP A 16 14.63 -17.73 -21.92
C ASP A 16 13.66 -18.07 -20.78
N GLU A 17 14.02 -17.77 -19.53
CA GLU A 17 13.15 -17.97 -18.36
C GLU A 17 11.79 -17.26 -18.50
N VAL A 18 11.81 -16.01 -18.99
CA VAL A 18 10.60 -15.21 -19.17
C VAL A 18 9.79 -15.69 -20.38
N SER A 19 10.45 -16.20 -21.43
CA SER A 19 9.77 -16.79 -22.59
C SER A 19 8.97 -18.01 -22.18
N ASP A 20 9.60 -18.96 -21.48
CA ASP A 20 8.97 -20.19 -21.00
C ASP A 20 7.78 -19.89 -20.08
N LEU A 21 7.96 -18.93 -19.16
CA LEU A 21 6.91 -18.49 -18.26
C LEU A 21 5.70 -17.93 -19.02
N PHE A 22 5.91 -17.00 -19.95
CA PHE A 22 4.80 -16.35 -20.66
C PHE A 22 4.14 -17.27 -21.68
N GLU A 23 4.88 -18.17 -22.31
CA GLU A 23 4.32 -19.22 -23.15
C GLU A 23 3.40 -20.16 -22.36
N SER A 24 3.78 -20.53 -21.13
CA SER A 24 2.91 -21.32 -20.24
C SER A 24 1.61 -20.61 -19.88
N LEU A 25 1.59 -19.27 -19.95
CA LEU A 25 0.42 -18.42 -19.75
C LEU A 25 -0.32 -18.06 -21.06
N GLY A 26 0.15 -18.56 -22.20
CA GLY A 26 -0.44 -18.31 -23.51
C GLY A 26 -0.21 -16.89 -24.05
N MET A 27 0.90 -16.24 -23.70
CA MET A 27 1.22 -14.88 -24.15
C MET A 27 2.68 -14.73 -24.59
N ASP A 28 2.94 -13.75 -25.46
CA ASP A 28 4.30 -13.38 -25.87
C ASP A 28 4.88 -12.25 -25.00
N ILE A 29 6.21 -12.14 -24.98
CA ILE A 29 6.93 -11.09 -24.24
C ILE A 29 6.43 -9.69 -24.61
N PRO A 30 6.25 -9.31 -25.90
CA PRO A 30 5.69 -8.01 -26.26
C PRO A 30 4.30 -7.73 -25.66
N THR A 31 3.42 -8.73 -25.56
CA THR A 31 2.11 -8.56 -24.89
C THR A 31 2.27 -8.33 -23.40
N ALA A 32 3.11 -9.13 -22.73
CA ALA A 32 3.37 -8.95 -21.30
C ALA A 32 3.94 -7.56 -20.99
N VAL A 33 4.89 -7.07 -21.80
CA VAL A 33 5.47 -5.72 -21.69
C VAL A 33 4.41 -4.63 -21.91
N ARG A 34 3.50 -4.80 -22.87
CA ARG A 34 2.38 -3.86 -23.07
C ARG A 34 1.44 -3.81 -21.86
N ILE A 35 1.12 -4.97 -21.27
CA ILE A 35 0.29 -5.06 -20.06
C ILE A 35 0.98 -4.34 -18.90
N PHE A 36 2.27 -4.59 -18.70
CA PHE A 36 3.08 -3.92 -17.69
C PHE A 36 2.99 -2.39 -17.81
N PHE A 37 3.20 -1.82 -19.00
CA PHE A 37 3.12 -0.37 -19.19
C PHE A 37 1.72 0.19 -18.95
N ARG A 38 0.67 -0.50 -19.43
CA ARG A 38 -0.71 -0.09 -19.18
C ARG A 38 -0.99 -0.05 -17.68
N ARG A 39 -0.53 -1.06 -16.93
CA ARG A 39 -0.70 -1.11 -15.48
C ARG A 39 0.07 -0.01 -14.77
N ALA A 40 1.33 0.23 -15.15
CA ALA A 40 2.14 1.32 -14.61
C ALA A 40 1.49 2.70 -14.82
N VAL A 41 0.87 2.94 -15.97
CA VAL A 41 0.12 4.19 -16.24
C VAL A 41 -1.11 4.32 -15.34
N ILE A 42 -1.86 3.25 -15.14
CA ILE A 42 -3.06 3.23 -14.26
C ILE A 42 -2.65 3.54 -12.82
N GLU A 43 -1.58 2.91 -12.33
CA GLU A 43 -1.12 3.07 -10.94
C GLU A 43 -0.30 4.34 -10.70
N ARG A 44 0.10 5.06 -11.76
CA ARG A 44 1.03 6.20 -11.68
C ARG A 44 2.34 5.82 -10.94
N GLY A 45 2.81 4.60 -11.17
CA GLY A 45 3.95 4.02 -10.45
C GLY A 45 4.35 2.65 -10.99
N LEU A 46 5.16 1.93 -10.24
CA LEU A 46 5.51 0.55 -10.57
C LEU A 46 4.35 -0.39 -10.19
N PRO A 47 3.93 -1.31 -11.07
CA PRO A 47 2.79 -2.20 -10.86
C PRO A 47 3.09 -3.37 -9.91
N PHE A 48 4.11 -3.21 -9.07
CA PHE A 48 4.53 -4.11 -8.02
C PHE A 48 5.32 -3.32 -6.98
N LYS A 49 5.34 -3.82 -5.74
CA LYS A 49 6.16 -3.25 -4.68
C LYS A 49 7.62 -3.60 -4.94
N VAL A 50 8.49 -2.59 -4.90
CA VAL A 50 9.93 -2.79 -4.92
C VAL A 50 10.39 -3.06 -3.49
N SER A 51 10.83 -4.28 -3.22
CA SER A 51 11.40 -4.66 -1.92
C SER A 51 12.44 -5.75 -2.13
N GLU A 52 13.55 -5.68 -1.41
CA GLU A 52 14.58 -6.75 -1.38
C GLU A 52 14.06 -8.02 -0.67
N HIS A 53 13.03 -7.87 0.15
CA HIS A 53 12.34 -8.96 0.83
C HIS A 53 10.86 -8.93 0.44
N PRO A 54 10.34 -9.91 -0.33
CA PRO A 54 8.92 -9.97 -0.65
C PRO A 54 8.16 -10.24 0.65
N THR A 55 7.71 -9.20 1.32
CA THR A 55 6.84 -9.34 2.49
C THR A 55 5.49 -9.81 1.99
N MET A 56 5.01 -10.94 2.53
CA MET A 56 3.64 -11.39 2.30
C MET A 56 2.68 -10.24 2.65
N SER A 57 1.86 -9.86 1.68
CA SER A 57 0.70 -8.97 1.77
C SER A 57 0.66 -8.03 2.98
N GLU A 58 0.85 -6.73 2.76
CA GLU A 58 0.59 -5.72 3.78
C GLU A 58 -0.87 -5.66 4.26
N SER A 59 -1.80 -6.38 3.59
CA SER A 59 -3.14 -6.58 4.15
C SER A 59 -3.09 -7.35 5.47
N SER A 60 -2.08 -8.20 5.68
CA SER A 60 -1.90 -8.92 6.95
C SER A 60 -1.41 -7.99 8.06
N GLY A 61 -0.45 -7.11 7.76
CA GLY A 61 0.12 -6.15 8.71
C GLY A 61 -0.87 -5.08 9.14
N LEU A 62 -1.64 -4.53 8.19
CA LEU A 62 -2.70 -3.56 8.53
C LEU A 62 -3.80 -4.21 9.39
N MET A 63 -4.19 -5.44 9.05
CA MET A 63 -5.26 -6.12 9.78
C MET A 63 -4.82 -6.60 11.17
N SER A 64 -3.56 -7.00 11.33
CA SER A 64 -3.00 -7.33 12.65
C SER A 64 -2.85 -6.07 13.51
N ALA A 65 -2.40 -4.96 12.95
CA ALA A 65 -2.33 -3.68 13.64
C ALA A 65 -3.72 -3.19 14.08
N LEU A 66 -4.73 -3.29 13.20
CA LEU A 66 -6.12 -2.95 13.54
C LEU A 66 -6.68 -3.84 14.66
N ARG A 67 -6.39 -5.15 14.64
CA ARG A 67 -6.80 -6.06 15.72
C ARG A 67 -6.13 -5.70 17.04
N ALA A 68 -4.83 -5.42 17.05
CA ALA A 68 -4.11 -5.02 18.25
C ALA A 68 -4.67 -3.73 18.86
N LEU A 69 -4.93 -2.71 18.03
CA LEU A 69 -5.56 -1.46 18.46
C LEU A 69 -6.96 -1.68 19.04
N ASN A 70 -7.74 -2.58 18.45
CA ASN A 70 -9.08 -2.90 18.95
C ASN A 70 -9.02 -3.69 20.28
N GLU A 71 -8.10 -4.64 20.41
CA GLU A 71 -7.85 -5.34 21.67
C GLU A 71 -7.42 -4.39 22.78
N ASP A 72 -6.55 -3.42 22.48
CA ASP A 72 -6.16 -2.39 23.44
C ASP A 72 -7.33 -1.48 23.81
N ALA A 73 -8.18 -1.12 22.85
CA ALA A 73 -9.39 -0.33 23.12
C ALA A 73 -10.39 -1.09 24.02
N LEU A 74 -10.54 -2.40 23.82
CA LEU A 74 -11.36 -3.27 24.66
C LEU A 74 -10.79 -3.38 26.08
N LYS A 75 -9.47 -3.58 26.22
CA LYS A 75 -8.80 -3.64 27.53
C LYS A 75 -8.87 -2.33 28.30
N ASN A 76 -8.74 -1.21 27.59
CA ASN A 76 -8.75 0.12 28.18
C ASN A 76 -10.18 0.67 28.38
N GLY A 77 -11.21 -0.10 28.04
CA GLY A 77 -12.62 0.29 28.23
C GLY A 77 -13.07 1.46 27.33
N SER A 78 -12.26 1.87 26.36
CA SER A 78 -12.62 2.90 25.38
C SER A 78 -13.47 2.36 24.23
N ALA A 79 -13.54 1.03 24.09
CA ALA A 79 -14.46 0.36 23.19
C ALA A 79 -15.90 0.42 23.75
N GLY A 80 -16.72 1.32 23.19
CA GLY A 80 -18.14 1.45 23.56
C GLY A 80 -18.56 2.82 24.08
N MET A 81 -17.67 3.83 24.07
CA MET A 81 -18.06 5.22 24.39
C MET A 81 -19.10 5.74 23.40
N SER A 82 -20.07 6.48 23.91
CA SER A 82 -21.06 7.16 23.07
C SER A 82 -20.41 8.29 22.26
N GLU A 83 -21.02 8.67 21.13
CA GLU A 83 -20.52 9.78 20.30
C GLU A 83 -20.37 11.07 21.12
N GLU A 84 -21.33 11.35 21.99
CA GLU A 84 -21.34 12.54 22.86
C GLU A 84 -20.16 12.58 23.83
N GLU A 85 -19.78 11.42 24.38
CA GLU A 85 -18.68 11.28 25.32
C GLU A 85 -17.32 11.45 24.61
N ILE A 86 -17.19 10.89 23.41
CA ILE A 86 -16.01 11.06 22.55
C ILE A 86 -15.82 12.55 22.18
N GLU A 87 -16.88 13.23 21.78
CA GLU A 87 -16.83 14.64 21.41
C GLU A 87 -16.45 15.53 22.60
N ALA A 88 -16.99 15.24 23.78
CA ALA A 88 -16.66 15.95 25.01
C ALA A 88 -15.18 15.82 25.36
N GLU A 89 -14.62 14.61 25.27
CA GLU A 89 -13.21 14.33 25.53
C GLU A 89 -12.28 15.04 24.53
N ILE A 90 -12.58 14.95 23.22
CA ILE A 90 -11.80 15.64 22.18
C ILE A 90 -11.79 17.15 22.40
N LYS A 91 -12.94 17.74 22.75
CA LYS A 91 -13.08 19.17 23.02
C LYS A 91 -12.26 19.58 24.26
N ALA A 92 -12.32 18.80 25.33
CA ALA A 92 -11.56 19.05 26.56
C ALA A 92 -10.05 18.97 26.29
N ALA A 93 -9.58 17.90 25.64
CA ALA A 93 -8.17 17.68 25.31
C ALA A 93 -7.60 18.79 24.42
N ARG A 94 -8.35 19.23 23.40
CA ARG A 94 -7.95 20.35 22.52
C ARG A 94 -7.89 21.68 23.26
N ALA A 95 -8.85 21.94 24.16
CA ALA A 95 -8.86 23.14 24.99
C ALA A 95 -7.67 23.18 25.95
N GLU A 96 -7.31 22.04 26.55
CA GLU A 96 -6.14 21.92 27.42
C GLU A 96 -4.83 22.13 26.64
N ARG A 97 -4.70 21.52 25.45
CA ARG A 97 -3.56 21.74 24.55
C ARG A 97 -3.38 23.21 24.21
N LYS A 98 -4.48 23.91 23.90
CA LYS A 98 -4.48 25.35 23.59
C LYS A 98 -4.05 26.18 24.80
N LYS A 99 -4.52 25.86 26.01
CA LYS A 99 -4.09 26.51 27.25
C LYS A 99 -2.60 26.26 27.55
N ARG A 100 -2.10 25.05 27.29
CA ARG A 100 -0.68 24.69 27.48
C ARG A 100 0.24 25.44 26.52
N VAL A 101 -0.14 25.54 25.24
CA VAL A 101 0.60 26.33 24.24
C VAL A 101 0.57 27.83 24.54
N LEU A 102 -0.52 28.33 25.11
CA LEU A 102 -0.66 29.74 25.50
C LEU A 102 0.13 30.08 26.77
N ARG A 103 0.30 29.13 27.70
CA ARG A 103 1.12 29.27 28.92
C ARG A 103 2.62 29.15 28.67
N SER A 104 3.04 28.60 27.53
CA SER A 104 4.45 28.45 27.15
C SER A 104 4.95 29.58 26.23
N ARG A 105 4.19 30.68 26.13
CA ARG A 105 4.55 31.93 25.45
C ARG A 105 4.61 33.05 26.48
#